data_AF-A0A2V9IQ40-F1
#
_entry.id   AF-A0A2V9IQ40-F1
#
_cell.length_a   1.000
_cell.length_b   1.000
_cell.length_c   1.000
_cell.angle_alpha   90.00
_cell.angle_beta   90.00
_cell.angle_gamma   90.00
#
_symmetry.space_group_name_H-M   'P 1'
#
loop_
_entity.id
_entity.type
_entity.pdbx_description
1 polymer ?
#
loop_
_entity_poly.entity_id
_entity_poly.type
_entity_poly.pdbx_seq_one_letter_code
_entity_poly.pdbx_strand_id
1 'polypeptide(L)'
;MRRPMKYVDAALTALAGVVFDVIQFFNKYGPNPSFTPKWSDKPLLKSWQKSKPPLGWPRTTDSLCPKCVIEARKKILDGEVDYRILINEKVGEI
;
A
#
# COMPACT_ATOMS: atom_id res chain seq x y z
N MET A 1 21.94 42.31 17.42
CA MET A 1 20.77 42.38 18.31
C MET A 1 19.90 41.14 18.07
N ARG A 2 19.90 40.16 18.99
CA ARG A 2 19.04 38.97 18.84
C ARG A 2 17.60 39.39 19.12
N ARG A 3 16.70 39.19 18.16
CA ARG A 3 15.30 39.63 18.29
C ARG A 3 14.62 38.78 19.37
N PRO A 4 14.05 39.36 20.44
CA PRO A 4 13.44 38.59 21.53
C PRO A 4 12.34 37.64 21.02
N MET A 5 11.66 38.02 19.94
CA MET A 5 10.66 37.20 19.26
C MET A 5 11.19 35.83 18.80
N LYS A 6 12.48 35.72 18.42
CA LYS A 6 13.07 34.44 17.98
C LYS A 6 13.18 33.41 19.10
N TYR A 7 13.32 33.86 20.34
CA TYR A 7 13.33 32.97 21.50
C TYR A 7 11.92 32.52 21.88
N VAL A 8 10.93 33.41 21.72
CA VAL A 8 9.52 33.07 21.89
C VAL A 8 9.08 32.03 20.85
N ASP A 9 9.42 32.26 19.57
CA ASP A 9 9.16 31.30 18.49
C ASP A 9 9.79 29.93 18.81
N ALA A 10 11.06 29.92 19.24
CA ALA A 10 11.77 28.68 19.56
C ALA A 10 11.17 27.95 20.77
N ALA A 11 10.73 28.68 21.79
CA ALA A 11 10.05 28.09 22.94
C ALA A 11 8.70 27.49 22.54
N LEU A 12 7.94 28.19 21.70
CA LEU A 12 6.64 27.72 21.24
C LEU A 12 6.76 26.45 20.39
N THR A 13 7.74 26.38 19.48
CA THR A 13 7.96 25.19 18.64
C THR A 13 8.43 24.00 19.48
N ALA A 14 9.31 24.23 20.45
CA ALA A 14 9.75 23.18 21.36
C ALA A 14 8.58 22.63 22.20
N LEU A 15 7.75 23.51 22.75
CA LEU A 15 6.55 23.12 23.49
C LEU A 15 5.57 22.34 22.61
N ALA A 16 5.33 22.79 21.39
CA ALA A 16 4.47 22.09 20.44
C ALA A 16 4.98 20.68 20.12
N GLY A 17 6.29 20.50 19.95
CA GLY A 17 6.91 19.19 19.77
C GLY A 17 6.68 18.25 20.96
N VAL A 18 6.94 18.74 22.17
CA VAL A 18 6.71 17.96 23.40
C VAL A 18 5.24 17.56 23.55
N VAL A 19 4.31 18.49 23.33
CA VAL A 19 2.87 18.22 23.40
C VAL A 19 2.48 17.14 22.37
N PHE A 20 2.99 17.23 21.14
CA PHE A 20 2.72 16.24 20.11
C PHE A 20 3.21 14.84 20.50
N ASP A 21 4.45 14.73 20.99
CA ASP A 21 5.04 13.44 21.39
C ASP A 21 4.28 12.79 22.55
N VAL A 22 3.85 13.60 23.54
CA VAL A 22 3.01 13.13 24.64
C VAL A 22 1.68 12.58 24.11
N ILE A 23 1.01 13.29 23.20
CA ILE A 23 -0.25 12.82 22.60
C ILE A 23 -0.02 11.52 21.81
N GLN A 24 1.06 11.42 21.03
CA GLN A 24 1.39 10.21 20.27
C GLN A 24 1.68 9.02 21.18
N PHE A 25 2.34 9.24 22.31
CA PHE A 25 2.60 8.20 23.31
C PHE A 25 1.29 7.57 23.79
N PHE A 26 0.29 8.37 24.16
CA PHE A 26 -1.02 7.85 24.59
C PHE A 26 -1.79 7.18 23.44
N ASN A 27 -1.76 7.75 22.23
CA ASN A 27 -2.43 7.18 21.06
C ASN A 27 -1.95 5.76 20.69
N LYS A 28 -0.71 5.40 21.05
CA LYS A 28 -0.15 4.06 20.77
C LYS A 28 -0.83 2.95 21.58
N TYR A 29 -1.37 3.25 22.77
CA TYR A 29 -1.99 2.25 23.64
C TYR A 29 -3.47 2.00 23.34
N GLY A 30 -4.11 2.87 22.55
CA GLY A 30 -5.52 2.74 22.15
C GLY A 30 -5.78 3.35 20.78
N PRO A 31 -5.23 2.77 19.69
CA PRO A 31 -5.35 3.36 18.36
C PRO A 31 -6.80 3.28 17.85
N ASN A 32 -7.31 4.42 17.38
CA ASN A 32 -8.62 4.49 16.74
C ASN A 32 -8.74 3.58 15.50
N PRO A 33 -9.95 3.07 15.20
CA PRO A 33 -10.18 2.26 14.02
C PRO A 33 -9.80 3.00 12.75
N SER A 34 -9.45 2.24 11.71
CA SER A 34 -9.13 2.80 10.41
C SER A 34 -10.38 3.21 9.63
N PHE A 35 -10.23 4.23 8.80
CA PHE A 35 -11.28 4.67 7.88
C PHE A 35 -11.56 3.61 6.80
N THR A 36 -12.84 3.39 6.52
CA THR A 36 -13.36 2.54 5.45
C THR A 36 -13.78 3.42 4.25
N PRO A 37 -13.00 3.47 3.16
CA PRO A 37 -13.39 4.26 2.00
C PRO A 37 -14.55 3.60 1.26
N LYS A 38 -15.37 4.38 0.53
CA LYS A 38 -16.57 3.91 -0.17
C LYS A 38 -16.31 2.79 -1.21
N TRP A 39 -15.09 2.67 -1.69
CA TRP A 39 -14.69 1.68 -2.71
C TRP A 39 -14.15 0.37 -2.11
N SER A 40 -14.04 0.24 -0.79
CA SER A 40 -13.51 -0.95 -0.11
C SER A 40 -14.48 -1.42 0.96
N ASP A 41 -14.80 -2.72 0.95
CA ASP A 41 -15.59 -3.36 2.00
C ASP A 41 -14.83 -3.44 3.34
N LYS A 42 -13.50 -3.26 3.31
CA LYS A 42 -12.62 -3.38 4.47
C LYS A 42 -11.94 -2.04 4.82
N PRO A 43 -11.66 -1.80 6.11
CA PRO A 43 -10.92 -0.61 6.53
C PRO A 43 -9.48 -0.65 6.01
N LEU A 44 -8.92 0.53 5.78
CA LEU A 44 -7.51 0.64 5.40
C LEU A 44 -6.59 0.11 6.51
N LEU A 45 -5.67 -0.79 6.18
CA LEU A 45 -4.71 -1.30 7.16
C LEU A 45 -3.77 -0.19 7.65
N LYS A 46 -3.58 -0.13 8.97
CA LYS A 46 -2.58 0.74 9.59
C LYS A 46 -1.16 0.30 9.19
N SER A 47 -0.18 1.19 9.29
CA SER A 47 1.20 0.90 8.85
C SER A 47 1.79 -0.37 9.45
N TRP A 48 1.51 -0.65 10.74
CA TRP A 48 1.98 -1.86 11.43
C TRP A 48 1.18 -3.13 11.11
N GLN A 49 0.00 -3.00 10.48
CA GLN A 49 -0.82 -4.12 10.03
C GLN A 49 -0.48 -4.54 8.59
N LYS A 50 0.27 -3.70 7.86
CA LYS A 50 0.68 -4.00 6.49
C LYS A 50 1.74 -5.11 6.53
N SER A 51 1.42 -6.25 5.93
CA SER A 51 2.41 -7.30 5.68
C SER A 51 3.10 -7.03 4.35
N LYS A 52 4.41 -7.29 4.29
CA LYS A 52 5.13 -7.45 3.03
C LYS A 52 4.97 -8.91 2.63
N PRO A 53 4.24 -9.24 1.55
CA PRO A 53 4.20 -10.62 1.09
C PRO A 53 5.64 -11.09 0.83
N PRO A 54 6.00 -12.33 1.21
CA PRO A 54 7.29 -12.88 0.86
C PRO A 54 7.35 -12.95 -0.67
N LEU A 55 7.98 -11.94 -1.27
CA LEU A 55 8.36 -11.98 -2.67
C LEU A 55 9.57 -12.92 -2.72
N GLY A 56 9.28 -14.24 -2.68
CA GLY A 56 10.25 -15.31 -2.56
C GLY A 56 11.48 -15.11 -3.45
N TRP A 57 12.63 -15.63 -3.02
CA TRP A 57 13.85 -15.61 -3.78
C TRP A 57 14.19 -17.04 -4.22
N PRO A 58 14.47 -17.30 -5.51
CA PRO A 58 14.45 -16.38 -6.64
C PRO A 58 13.02 -15.92 -6.99
N ARG A 59 12.87 -14.65 -7.39
CA ARG A 59 11.58 -14.17 -7.90
C ARG A 59 11.38 -14.73 -9.30
N THR A 60 10.37 -15.57 -9.47
CA THR A 60 9.85 -15.89 -10.79
C THR A 60 8.94 -14.74 -11.22
N THR A 61 9.48 -13.86 -12.05
CA THR A 61 8.65 -12.91 -12.79
C THR A 61 8.21 -13.61 -14.06
N ASP A 62 6.90 -13.72 -14.23
CA ASP A 62 6.33 -14.22 -15.47
C ASP A 62 6.54 -13.14 -16.54
N SER A 63 7.51 -13.35 -17.44
CA SER A 63 7.79 -12.45 -18.55
C SER A 63 6.67 -12.59 -19.58
N LEU A 64 5.67 -11.72 -19.47
CA LEU A 64 4.54 -11.76 -20.39
C LEU A 64 4.88 -11.09 -21.72
N CYS A 65 4.66 -11.81 -22.81
CA CYS A 65 4.70 -11.28 -24.17
C CYS A 65 3.47 -10.38 -24.40
N PRO A 66 3.66 -9.08 -24.72
CA PRO A 66 2.54 -8.18 -24.96
C PRO A 66 1.58 -8.67 -26.05
N LYS A 67 2.11 -9.34 -27.08
CA LYS A 67 1.30 -9.87 -28.18
C LYS A 67 0.53 -11.13 -27.78
N CYS A 68 1.18 -12.10 -27.14
CA CYS A 68 0.55 -13.36 -26.75
C CYS A 68 -0.57 -13.16 -25.73
N VAL A 69 -0.41 -12.23 -24.78
CA VAL A 69 -1.45 -11.94 -23.78
C VAL A 69 -2.71 -11.34 -24.43
N ILE A 70 -2.55 -10.46 -25.42
CA ILE A 70 -3.69 -9.87 -26.14
C ILE A 70 -4.43 -10.95 -26.92
N GLU A 71 -3.71 -11.82 -27.63
CA GLU A 71 -4.30 -12.92 -28.40
C GLU A 71 -5.02 -13.92 -27.50
N ALA A 72 -4.40 -14.33 -26.38
CA ALA A 72 -5.02 -15.24 -25.42
C ALA A 72 -6.29 -14.66 -24.82
N ARG A 73 -6.27 -13.36 -24.42
CA ARG A 73 -7.46 -12.69 -23.90
C ARG A 73 -8.57 -12.60 -24.94
N LYS A 74 -8.22 -12.33 -26.20
CA LYS A 74 -9.20 -12.27 -27.28
C LYS A 74 -9.92 -13.62 -27.46
N LYS A 75 -9.19 -14.74 -27.51
CA LYS A 75 -9.78 -16.08 -27.62
C LYS A 75 -10.72 -16.44 -26.47
N ILE A 76 -10.41 -15.99 -25.26
CA ILE A 76 -11.27 -16.18 -24.08
C ILE A 76 -12.56 -15.36 -24.22
N LEU A 77 -12.45 -14.10 -24.65
CA LEU A 77 -13.61 -13.22 -24.85
C LEU A 77 -14.50 -13.67 -26.00
N ASP A 78 -13.91 -14.23 -27.06
CA ASP A 78 -14.62 -14.78 -28.22
C ASP A 78 -15.25 -16.16 -27.91
N GLY A 79 -14.97 -16.75 -26.74
CA GLY A 79 -15.53 -18.02 -26.27
C GLY A 79 -14.86 -19.27 -26.86
N GLU A 80 -13.74 -19.11 -27.58
CA GLU A 80 -12.98 -20.22 -28.16
C GLU A 80 -12.26 -21.06 -27.09
N VAL A 81 -11.88 -20.44 -25.97
CA VAL A 81 -11.11 -21.06 -24.88
C VAL A 81 -11.67 -20.64 -23.53
N ASP A 82 -11.80 -21.58 -22.59
CA ASP A 82 -12.25 -21.28 -21.21
C ASP A 82 -11.18 -20.50 -20.44
N TYR A 83 -11.58 -19.44 -19.70
CA TYR A 83 -10.69 -18.63 -18.88
C TYR A 83 -9.92 -19.44 -17.84
N ARG A 84 -10.42 -20.62 -17.46
CA ARG A 84 -9.74 -21.57 -16.55
C ARG A 84 -8.34 -21.97 -17.04
N ILE A 85 -8.04 -21.82 -18.32
CA ILE A 85 -6.69 -22.01 -18.86
C ILE A 85 -5.65 -21.10 -18.17
N LEU A 86 -6.04 -19.89 -17.77
CA LEU A 86 -5.17 -18.93 -17.08
C LEU A 86 -4.76 -19.37 -15.66
N ILE A 87 -5.47 -20.35 -15.08
CA ILE A 87 -5.21 -20.86 -13.73
C ILE A 87 -4.16 -21.98 -13.77
N ASN A 88 -4.23 -22.81 -14.81
CA ASN A 88 -3.41 -24.02 -14.91
C ASN A 88 -2.19 -23.82 -15.82
N GLU A 89 -2.27 -22.91 -16.80
CA GLU A 89 -1.25 -22.70 -17.81
C GLU A 89 -0.69 -21.27 -17.80
N LYS A 90 0.59 -21.17 -18.15
CA LYS A 90 1.38 -19.94 -18.22
C LYS A 90 1.23 -19.25 -19.57
N VAL A 91 -0.01 -18.90 -19.92
CA VAL A 91 -0.37 -18.43 -21.26
C VAL A 91 0.27 -17.07 -21.56
N GLY A 92 1.17 -17.05 -22.54
CA GLY A 92 1.86 -15.84 -22.97
C GLY A 92 3.10 -15.47 -22.17
N GLU A 93 3.61 -16.37 -21.33
CA GLU A 93 4.96 -16.26 -20.77
C GLU A 93 6.04 -16.61 -21.82
N ILE A 94 7.20 -15.95 -21.71
CA ILE A 94 8.44 -16.20 -22.45
C ILE A 94 9.58 -16.45 -21.47
#